data_AF-A0A934RVU6-F1
#
_entry.id   AF-A0A934RVU6-F1
#
_cell.length_a   1.000
_cell.length_b   1.000
_cell.length_c   1.000
_cell.angle_alpha   90.00
_cell.angle_beta   90.00
_cell.angle_gamma   90.00
#
_symmetry.space_group_name_H-M   'P 1'
#
loop_
_entity.id
_entity.type
_entity.pdbx_description
1 polymer ?
#
loop_
_entity_poly.entity_id
_entity_poly.type
_entity_poly.pdbx_seq_one_letter_code
_entity_poly.pdbx_strand_id
1 'polypeptide(L)'
;MLRSIKDLFGYPVMANDGKAGKVKDLLFGDRHWRMRYLDVETRRGLHLNLRYLSETEDDKTIVTRRLVKAEDLEAPSCGVDRRIIPTTLSKDEVGACEGFGSHLPAEEMYEMEFRRFFRHAIYDERPLFGSFGYAGYLPSVSAYDHSEEEIREHLDKMGKIAGEHLHSAKAVIGYHVVGQDENLGIIGDLILDVDEWKIAYLVLDTRHGIPSRKYLVDMEQVLTLDWSSSSVEVKLTLEDLLKMRRYWVYDPVNHDAENHEFDYSGKPCLKNLMEEVF
;
A
#
# COMPACT_ATOMS: atom_id res chain seq x y z
N MET A 1 -2.44 -12.24 -13.66
CA MET A 1 -3.21 -11.09 -14.20
C MET A 1 -2.63 -9.82 -13.62
N LEU A 2 -2.39 -8.79 -14.43
CA LEU A 2 -1.69 -7.58 -14.02
C LEU A 2 -2.66 -6.48 -13.54
N ARG A 3 -2.48 -6.00 -12.30
CA ARG A 3 -3.31 -4.96 -11.70
C ARG A 3 -2.47 -3.81 -11.15
N SER A 4 -2.93 -2.59 -11.40
CA SER A 4 -2.41 -1.38 -10.73
C SER A 4 -2.70 -1.46 -9.23
N ILE A 5 -1.66 -1.44 -8.40
CA ILE A 5 -1.85 -1.43 -6.94
C ILE A 5 -2.57 -0.15 -6.51
N LYS A 6 -2.24 0.98 -7.12
CA LYS A 6 -2.91 2.26 -6.83
C LYS A 6 -4.41 2.22 -7.10
N ASP A 7 -4.86 1.50 -8.13
CA ASP A 7 -6.29 1.32 -8.42
C ASP A 7 -6.96 0.39 -7.41
N LEU A 8 -6.27 -0.66 -6.92
CA LEU A 8 -6.82 -1.59 -5.92
C LEU A 8 -7.14 -0.91 -4.58
N PHE A 9 -6.49 0.21 -4.25
CA PHE A 9 -6.79 0.94 -3.02
C PHE A 9 -8.26 1.37 -2.94
N GLY A 10 -8.90 1.06 -1.81
CA GLY A 10 -10.31 1.34 -1.56
C GLY A 10 -11.28 0.29 -2.11
N TYR A 11 -10.78 -0.73 -2.85
CA TYR A 11 -11.63 -1.83 -3.31
C TYR A 11 -12.28 -2.53 -2.11
N PRO A 12 -13.57 -2.89 -2.17
CA PRO A 12 -14.19 -3.76 -1.18
C PRO A 12 -13.50 -5.13 -1.13
N VAL A 13 -13.20 -5.57 0.08
CA VAL A 13 -12.76 -6.95 0.35
C VAL A 13 -14.00 -7.78 0.68
N MET A 14 -14.23 -8.84 -0.10
CA MET A 14 -15.40 -9.71 -0.01
C MET A 14 -15.01 -11.04 0.61
N ALA A 15 -15.45 -11.25 1.85
CA ALA A 15 -15.42 -12.55 2.51
C ALA A 15 -16.50 -13.48 1.95
N ASN A 16 -16.40 -14.76 2.29
CA ASN A 16 -17.34 -15.79 1.86
C ASN A 16 -18.80 -15.53 2.32
N ASP A 17 -18.98 -14.76 3.39
CA ASP A 17 -20.26 -14.39 4.00
C ASP A 17 -20.59 -12.88 3.85
N GLY A 18 -19.90 -12.20 2.93
CA GLY A 18 -20.21 -10.84 2.49
C GLY A 18 -19.05 -9.86 2.62
N LYS A 19 -19.36 -8.56 2.61
CA LYS A 19 -18.32 -7.52 2.63
C LYS A 19 -17.63 -7.45 4.00
N ALA A 20 -16.32 -7.68 4.03
CA ALA A 20 -15.50 -7.62 5.25
C ALA A 20 -14.89 -6.25 5.48
N GLY A 21 -14.52 -5.53 4.41
CA GLY A 21 -13.85 -4.25 4.55
C GLY A 21 -13.50 -3.60 3.22
N LYS A 22 -12.45 -2.78 3.25
CA LYS A 22 -11.85 -2.17 2.06
C LYS A 22 -10.34 -2.28 2.11
N VAL A 23 -9.72 -2.44 0.95
CA VAL A 23 -8.27 -2.38 0.78
C VAL A 23 -7.78 -1.00 1.18
N LYS A 24 -6.80 -0.94 2.07
CA LYS A 24 -6.20 0.31 2.49
C LYS A 24 -4.71 0.36 2.16
N ASP A 25 -4.04 -0.78 2.18
CA ASP A 25 -2.65 -0.92 1.75
C ASP A 25 -2.32 -2.35 1.30
N LEU A 26 -1.15 -2.52 0.68
CA LEU A 26 -0.54 -3.82 0.36
C LEU A 26 0.88 -3.83 0.91
N LEU A 27 1.21 -4.82 1.73
CA LEU A 27 2.55 -5.03 2.30
C LEU A 27 3.28 -6.12 1.52
N PHE A 28 4.51 -5.85 1.11
CA PHE A 28 5.32 -6.75 0.30
C PHE A 28 6.77 -6.80 0.79
N GLY A 29 7.45 -7.92 0.55
CA GLY A 29 8.88 -8.05 0.84
C GLY A 29 9.76 -7.68 -0.36
N ASP A 30 10.83 -6.93 -0.15
CA ASP A 30 11.76 -6.49 -1.22
C ASP A 30 12.65 -7.61 -1.80
N ARG A 31 12.88 -8.71 -1.07
CA ARG A 31 13.74 -9.82 -1.54
C ARG A 31 13.21 -10.56 -2.78
N HIS A 32 11.89 -10.71 -2.88
CA HIS A 32 11.24 -11.42 -3.98
C HIS A 32 10.05 -10.66 -4.56
N TRP A 33 9.83 -9.42 -4.09
CA TRP A 33 8.73 -8.55 -4.48
C TRP A 33 7.35 -9.20 -4.31
N ARG A 34 7.22 -10.13 -3.36
CA ARG A 34 5.95 -10.83 -3.08
C ARG A 34 5.13 -10.04 -2.08
N MET A 35 3.85 -9.84 -2.41
CA MET A 35 2.87 -9.37 -1.46
C MET A 35 2.73 -10.42 -0.35
N ARG A 36 2.78 -9.98 0.90
CA ARG A 36 2.61 -10.82 2.08
C ARG A 36 1.25 -10.60 2.72
N TYR A 37 0.87 -9.34 2.86
CA TYR A 37 -0.37 -8.96 3.52
C TYR A 37 -1.12 -7.93 2.70
N LEU A 38 -2.44 -8.08 2.67
CA LEU A 38 -3.39 -7.05 2.29
C LEU A 38 -3.87 -6.39 3.57
N ASP A 39 -3.68 -5.08 3.68
CA ASP A 39 -4.16 -4.31 4.81
C ASP A 39 -5.60 -3.87 4.55
N VAL A 40 -6.52 -4.46 5.32
CA VAL A 40 -7.96 -4.33 5.19
C VAL A 40 -8.49 -3.45 6.30
N GLU A 41 -9.10 -2.34 5.91
CA GLU A 41 -9.89 -1.50 6.80
C GLU A 41 -11.28 -2.11 6.98
N THR A 42 -11.52 -2.69 8.15
CA THR A 42 -12.80 -3.25 8.56
C THR A 42 -13.57 -2.24 9.39
N ARG A 43 -14.90 -2.23 9.27
CA ARG A 43 -15.78 -1.44 10.14
C ARG A 43 -16.55 -2.44 10.99
N ARG A 44 -16.23 -2.53 12.29
CA ARG A 44 -17.02 -3.35 13.21
C ARG A 44 -18.03 -2.43 13.90
N GLY A 45 -19.32 -2.67 13.64
CA GLY A 45 -20.37 -2.30 14.59
C GLY A 45 -20.25 -3.23 15.79
N LEU A 46 -20.48 -2.72 17.00
CA LEU A 46 -20.33 -3.46 18.25
C LEU A 46 -21.39 -4.58 18.36
N HIS A 47 -21.18 -5.70 17.67
CA HIS A 47 -21.91 -6.96 17.85
C HIS A 47 -20.96 -8.07 18.26
N LEU A 48 -20.01 -7.77 19.15
CA LEU A 48 -19.40 -8.81 19.97
C LEU A 48 -20.35 -9.06 21.15
N ASN A 49 -20.82 -10.29 21.26
CA ASN A 49 -21.59 -10.82 22.38
C ASN A 49 -20.79 -10.74 23.70
N LEU A 50 -20.55 -9.54 24.21
CA LEU A 50 -20.21 -9.28 25.60
C LEU A 50 -21.47 -8.71 26.26
N ARG A 51 -22.35 -9.65 26.60
CA ARG A 51 -23.29 -9.46 27.71
C ARG A 51 -22.45 -9.03 28.91
N TYR A 52 -22.84 -7.95 29.58
CA TYR A 52 -22.13 -7.21 30.63
C TYR A 52 -21.13 -6.17 30.13
N LEU A 53 -21.61 -4.96 29.83
CA LEU A 53 -21.52 -3.80 30.73
C LEU A 53 -22.33 -2.62 30.13
N SER A 54 -22.70 -1.71 31.02
CA SER A 54 -23.75 -0.70 30.96
C SER A 54 -23.85 0.20 29.72
N GLU A 55 -25.10 0.56 29.44
CA GLU A 55 -25.57 1.72 28.68
C GLU A 55 -24.72 2.99 28.89
N THR A 56 -24.19 3.55 27.79
CA THR A 56 -24.25 4.98 27.46
C THR A 56 -23.70 5.21 26.05
N GLU A 57 -24.31 6.17 25.36
CA GLU A 57 -24.23 6.51 23.96
C GLU A 57 -22.81 6.82 23.46
N ASP A 58 -22.35 6.02 22.49
CA ASP A 58 -21.78 6.49 21.23
C ASP A 58 -21.57 5.24 20.36
N ASP A 59 -22.36 5.09 19.29
CA ASP A 59 -22.15 4.05 18.26
C ASP A 59 -20.90 4.40 17.44
N LYS A 60 -19.74 4.47 18.12
CA LYS A 60 -18.43 4.64 17.51
C LYS A 60 -18.15 3.37 16.74
N THR A 61 -18.45 3.40 15.45
CA THR A 61 -18.02 2.36 14.51
C THR A 61 -16.50 2.25 14.61
N ILE A 62 -16.01 1.21 15.28
CA ILE A 62 -14.57 1.02 15.46
C ILE A 62 -14.04 0.53 14.11
N VAL A 63 -13.33 1.42 13.43
CA VAL A 63 -12.60 1.06 12.22
C VAL A 63 -11.29 0.41 12.65
N THR A 64 -11.09 -0.86 12.30
CA THR A 64 -9.85 -1.60 12.62
C THR A 64 -9.15 -2.05 11.37
N ARG A 65 -7.81 -1.96 11.37
CA ARG A 65 -6.95 -2.44 10.29
C ARG A 65 -6.59 -3.90 10.55
N ARG A 66 -6.72 -4.74 9.53
CA ARG A 66 -6.53 -6.19 9.61
C ARG A 66 -5.62 -6.64 8.48
N LEU A 67 -4.63 -7.46 8.79
CA LEU A 67 -3.69 -8.02 7.84
C LEU A 67 -4.19 -9.38 7.37
N VAL A 68 -4.75 -9.42 6.17
CA VAL A 68 -5.12 -10.66 5.49
C VAL A 68 -3.92 -11.14 4.70
N LYS A 69 -3.51 -12.40 4.87
CA LYS A 69 -2.37 -12.94 4.12
C LYS A 69 -2.72 -13.15 2.66
N ALA A 70 -1.72 -13.07 1.79
CA ALA A 70 -1.90 -13.33 0.36
C ALA A 70 -2.46 -14.73 0.04
N GLU A 71 -2.15 -15.74 0.87
CA GLU A 71 -2.64 -17.12 0.71
C GLU A 71 -4.15 -17.28 0.94
N ASP A 72 -4.76 -16.35 1.68
CA ASP A 72 -6.19 -16.33 2.00
C ASP A 72 -6.99 -15.49 0.99
N LEU A 73 -6.33 -14.93 -0.03
CA LEU A 73 -6.94 -14.09 -1.05
C LEU A 73 -7.10 -14.86 -2.36
N GLU A 74 -8.18 -14.52 -3.06
CA GLU A 74 -8.43 -15.00 -4.41
C GLU A 74 -8.13 -13.88 -5.41
N ALA A 75 -7.64 -14.25 -6.59
CA ALA A 75 -7.36 -13.29 -7.65
C ALA A 75 -8.66 -12.55 -8.03
N PRO A 76 -8.69 -11.20 -8.02
CA PRO A 76 -9.85 -10.45 -8.45
C PRO A 76 -10.16 -10.73 -9.92
N SER A 77 -11.42 -10.64 -10.33
CA SER A 77 -11.79 -10.77 -11.74
C SER A 77 -11.76 -9.40 -12.46
N CYS A 78 -11.69 -9.45 -13.78
CA CYS A 78 -11.87 -8.29 -14.66
C CYS A 78 -13.36 -7.98 -14.89
N GLY A 79 -13.66 -6.72 -15.21
CA GLY A 79 -15.01 -6.24 -15.51
C GLY A 79 -15.46 -5.07 -14.62
N VAL A 80 -16.38 -4.25 -15.13
CA VAL A 80 -16.83 -3.00 -14.48
C VAL A 80 -17.55 -3.27 -13.14
N ASP A 81 -18.30 -4.37 -13.06
CA ASP A 81 -19.06 -4.76 -11.87
C ASP A 81 -18.22 -5.46 -10.79
N ARG A 82 -16.93 -5.72 -11.07
CA ARG A 82 -16.11 -6.69 -10.31
C ARG A 82 -14.91 -6.06 -9.62
N ARG A 83 -15.02 -4.79 -9.21
CA ARG A 83 -14.02 -4.11 -8.37
C ARG A 83 -14.04 -4.60 -6.92
N ILE A 84 -13.77 -5.88 -6.72
CA ILE A 84 -13.73 -6.54 -5.40
C ILE A 84 -12.42 -7.32 -5.27
N ILE A 85 -11.91 -7.47 -4.06
CA ILE A 85 -10.88 -8.47 -3.74
C ILE A 85 -11.56 -9.59 -2.94
N PRO A 86 -11.75 -10.79 -3.51
CA PRO A 86 -12.30 -11.92 -2.79
C PRO A 86 -11.30 -12.53 -1.81
N THR A 87 -11.79 -13.07 -0.70
CA THR A 87 -11.03 -13.84 0.28
C THR A 87 -11.81 -15.09 0.67
N THR A 88 -11.08 -16.17 0.97
CA THR A 88 -11.64 -17.44 1.43
C THR A 88 -12.18 -17.36 2.85
N LEU A 89 -11.73 -16.36 3.61
CA LEU A 89 -12.10 -16.12 5.01
C LEU A 89 -13.52 -15.58 5.14
N SER A 90 -14.13 -15.83 6.31
CA SER A 90 -15.35 -15.16 6.77
C SER A 90 -15.06 -13.77 7.35
N LYS A 91 -16.09 -12.93 7.49
CA LYS A 91 -15.96 -11.61 8.14
C LYS A 91 -15.37 -11.69 9.54
N ASP A 92 -15.73 -12.70 10.33
CA ASP A 92 -15.23 -12.87 11.69
C ASP A 92 -13.76 -13.30 11.72
N GLU A 93 -13.34 -14.14 10.78
CA GLU A 93 -11.93 -14.52 10.62
C GLU A 93 -11.08 -13.33 10.18
N VAL A 94 -11.54 -12.53 9.21
CA VAL A 94 -10.88 -11.26 8.84
C VAL A 94 -10.82 -10.31 10.03
N GLY A 95 -11.88 -10.25 10.83
CA GLY A 95 -11.94 -9.48 12.07
C GLY A 95 -11.10 -10.06 13.23
N ALA A 96 -10.56 -11.27 13.07
CA ALA A 96 -9.67 -11.93 14.02
C ALA A 96 -8.21 -11.91 13.56
N CYS A 97 -7.95 -11.67 12.26
CA CYS A 97 -6.60 -11.47 11.73
C CYS A 97 -5.82 -10.44 12.54
N GLU A 98 -4.51 -10.64 12.63
CA GLU A 98 -3.63 -9.67 13.27
C GLU A 98 -3.86 -8.28 12.66
N GLY A 99 -3.97 -7.29 13.52
CA GLY A 99 -4.28 -5.94 13.14
C GLY A 99 -3.39 -5.00 13.91
N PHE A 100 -3.01 -3.91 13.27
CA PHE A 100 -2.42 -2.81 13.99
C PHE A 100 -3.57 -2.07 14.68
N GLY A 101 -3.56 -2.02 16.01
CA GLY A 101 -4.72 -1.62 16.84
C GLY A 101 -5.23 -0.17 16.71
N SER A 102 -4.92 0.56 15.63
CA SER A 102 -5.36 1.94 15.43
C SER A 102 -5.72 2.28 13.97
N HIS A 103 -6.42 3.40 13.76
CA HIS A 103 -6.89 3.93 12.48
C HIS A 103 -5.80 4.35 11.49
N LEU A 104 -4.54 4.29 11.92
CA LEU A 104 -3.38 4.75 11.14
C LEU A 104 -3.01 3.71 10.07
N PRO A 105 -2.47 4.12 8.90
CA PRO A 105 -1.73 3.26 7.98
C PRO A 105 -0.68 2.39 8.69
N ALA A 106 -0.46 1.17 8.20
CA ALA A 106 0.59 0.27 8.69
C ALA A 106 1.95 0.96 8.74
N GLU A 107 2.24 1.79 7.74
CA GLU A 107 3.46 2.58 7.69
C GLU A 107 3.45 3.84 8.53
N GLU A 108 2.32 4.47 8.86
CA GLU A 108 2.32 5.56 9.84
C GLU A 108 2.51 5.02 11.27
N MET A 109 2.06 3.79 11.56
CA MET A 109 2.39 3.12 12.83
C MET A 109 3.82 2.57 12.84
N TYR A 110 4.28 1.98 11.73
CA TYR A 110 5.68 1.58 11.58
C TYR A 110 6.60 2.79 11.62
N GLU A 111 6.27 3.88 10.96
CA GLU A 111 7.02 5.13 10.94
C GLU A 111 6.91 5.87 12.26
N MET A 112 5.75 5.93 12.94
CA MET A 112 5.66 6.50 14.29
C MET A 112 6.53 5.73 15.28
N GLU A 113 6.50 4.40 15.24
CA GLU A 113 7.28 3.57 16.14
C GLU A 113 8.77 3.50 15.79
N PHE A 114 9.10 3.42 14.50
CA PHE A 114 10.46 3.51 13.98
C PHE A 114 11.06 4.91 14.23
N ARG A 115 10.30 5.99 14.02
CA ARG A 115 10.71 7.38 14.33
C ARG A 115 10.87 7.60 15.84
N ARG A 116 9.99 7.03 16.65
CA ARG A 116 10.05 7.08 18.12
C ARG A 116 11.32 6.45 18.68
N PHE A 117 11.78 5.34 18.11
CA PHE A 117 12.88 4.55 18.65
C PHE A 117 14.25 4.79 17.97
N PHE A 118 14.28 5.10 16.66
CA PHE A 118 15.53 5.12 15.87
C PHE A 118 15.88 6.44 15.16
N ARG A 119 15.08 7.51 15.24
CA ARG A 119 15.51 8.83 14.72
C ARG A 119 15.27 9.97 15.71
N HIS A 120 16.39 10.54 16.19
CA HIS A 120 16.44 11.92 16.63
C HIS A 120 15.98 12.84 15.47
N ALA A 121 15.13 13.82 15.81
CA ALA A 121 14.39 14.74 14.96
C ALA A 121 15.17 15.40 13.81
N ILE A 122 14.50 15.66 12.67
CA ILE A 122 14.47 16.99 12.02
C ILE A 122 13.11 17.13 11.28
N TYR A 123 12.43 18.28 11.44
CA TYR A 123 11.24 18.80 10.71
C TYR A 123 9.83 18.55 11.27
N ASP A 124 9.50 19.26 12.35
CA ASP A 124 8.25 20.05 12.37
C ASP A 124 8.61 21.49 12.78
N GLU A 125 9.20 22.24 11.84
CA GLU A 125 9.44 23.68 12.00
C GLU A 125 8.12 24.42 11.73
N ARG A 126 7.22 24.42 12.71
CA ARG A 126 6.11 25.37 12.73
C ARG A 126 6.50 26.56 13.61
N PRO A 127 6.68 27.77 13.05
CA PRO A 127 6.84 28.96 13.86
C PRO A 127 5.51 29.28 14.53
N LEU A 128 5.43 29.10 15.86
CA LEU A 128 4.39 29.70 16.68
C LEU A 128 4.73 31.18 16.87
N PHE A 129 4.09 32.06 16.11
CA PHE A 129 4.08 33.48 16.44
C PHE A 129 3.10 33.72 17.59
N GLY A 130 3.63 33.85 18.80
CA GLY A 130 2.87 34.18 20.01
C GLY A 130 3.67 35.08 20.95
N SER A 131 3.02 36.16 21.38
CA SER A 131 3.47 37.29 22.21
C SER A 131 4.58 36.98 23.23
N PHE A 132 5.58 37.86 23.35
CA PHE A 132 6.75 37.85 24.28
C PHE A 132 8.15 37.50 23.73
N GLY A 133 8.39 37.59 22.42
CA GLY A 133 9.71 38.00 21.88
C GLY A 133 10.94 37.13 22.18
N TYR A 134 10.78 35.91 22.69
CA TYR A 134 11.86 34.93 22.85
C TYR A 134 11.51 33.65 22.08
N ALA A 135 12.37 33.28 21.13
CA ALA A 135 12.28 31.99 20.44
C ALA A 135 12.85 30.89 21.35
N GLY A 136 11.96 30.20 22.07
CA GLY A 136 12.31 29.01 22.87
C GLY A 136 11.68 27.76 22.25
N TYR A 137 12.49 26.71 22.06
CA TYR A 137 12.04 25.40 21.60
C TYR A 137 11.51 24.59 22.79
N LEU A 138 10.29 24.04 22.69
CA LEU A 138 9.83 22.96 23.55
C LEU A 138 10.14 21.63 22.84
N PRO A 139 10.87 20.68 23.45
CA PRO A 139 11.00 19.34 22.88
C PRO A 139 9.62 18.64 22.86
N SER A 140 9.30 18.01 21.74
CA SER A 140 8.11 17.15 21.59
C SER A 140 8.20 15.92 22.50
N VAL A 141 7.06 15.51 23.05
CA VAL A 141 6.88 14.43 24.05
C VAL A 141 7.74 13.19 23.73
N SER A 142 8.51 12.77 24.74
CA SER A 142 9.52 11.70 24.68
C SER A 142 8.92 10.30 24.88
N ALA A 143 9.64 9.27 24.46
CA ALA A 143 9.32 7.85 24.49
C ALA A 143 9.20 7.19 25.90
N TYR A 144 8.69 7.88 26.91
CA TYR A 144 8.68 7.40 28.31
C TYR A 144 7.30 7.04 28.90
N ASP A 145 6.23 6.96 28.10
CA ASP A 145 4.87 6.63 28.59
C ASP A 145 4.38 5.19 28.26
N HIS A 146 5.27 4.24 27.94
CA HIS A 146 4.87 2.85 27.67
C HIS A 146 5.37 1.89 28.75
N SER A 147 4.53 0.91 29.07
CA SER A 147 4.90 -0.20 29.94
C SER A 147 6.00 -1.06 29.31
N GLU A 148 6.78 -1.74 30.14
CA GLU A 148 7.83 -2.65 29.67
C GLU A 148 7.27 -3.80 28.81
N GLU A 149 6.03 -4.23 29.07
CA GLU A 149 5.35 -5.25 28.25
C GLU A 149 5.03 -4.73 26.84
N GLU A 150 4.50 -3.52 26.73
CA GLU A 150 4.22 -2.88 25.43
C GLU A 150 5.52 -2.69 24.64
N ILE A 151 6.61 -2.27 25.29
CA ILE A 151 7.92 -2.10 24.65
C ILE A 151 8.45 -3.44 24.14
N ARG A 152 8.27 -4.54 24.89
CA ARG A 152 8.76 -5.87 24.50
C ARG A 152 7.94 -6.47 23.34
N GLU A 153 6.61 -6.35 23.40
CA GLU A 153 5.73 -6.76 22.30
C GLU A 153 6.04 -5.95 21.05
N HIS A 154 6.32 -4.66 21.23
CA HIS A 154 6.70 -3.75 20.17
C HIS A 154 8.03 -4.15 19.50
N LEU A 155 9.07 -4.45 20.27
CA LEU A 155 10.37 -4.90 19.76
C LEU A 155 10.29 -6.27 19.06
N ASP A 156 9.44 -7.19 19.52
CA ASP A 156 9.22 -8.48 18.86
C ASP A 156 8.54 -8.31 17.48
N LYS A 157 7.53 -7.44 17.42
CA LYS A 157 6.86 -7.07 16.16
C LYS A 157 7.83 -6.38 15.19
N MET A 158 8.64 -5.44 15.66
CA MET A 158 9.69 -4.81 14.84
C MET A 158 10.74 -5.82 14.37
N GLY A 159 11.16 -6.76 15.22
CA GLY A 159 12.11 -7.81 14.85
C GLY A 159 11.59 -8.72 13.74
N LYS A 160 10.30 -9.04 13.75
CA LYS A 160 9.63 -9.79 12.67
C LYS A 160 9.56 -8.97 11.37
N ILE A 161 9.17 -7.70 11.45
CA ILE A 161 9.05 -6.81 10.28
C ILE A 161 10.42 -6.52 9.64
N ALA A 162 11.43 -6.19 10.46
CA ALA A 162 12.80 -5.98 10.02
C ALA A 162 13.44 -7.27 9.48
N GLY A 163 13.11 -8.42 10.08
CA GLY A 163 13.52 -9.73 9.59
C GLY A 163 12.90 -10.10 8.24
N GLU A 164 11.71 -9.57 7.91
CA GLU A 164 10.97 -9.85 6.67
C GLU A 164 11.16 -8.81 5.56
N HIS A 165 11.72 -7.63 5.86
CA HIS A 165 11.88 -6.50 4.92
C HIS A 165 10.54 -6.09 4.27
N LEU A 166 9.50 -5.94 5.08
CA LEU A 166 8.18 -5.53 4.58
C LEU A 166 8.12 -4.02 4.31
N HIS A 167 7.59 -3.67 3.15
CA HIS A 167 7.31 -2.31 2.71
C HIS A 167 5.83 -2.20 2.33
N SER A 168 5.19 -1.06 2.54
CA SER A 168 3.89 -0.80 1.93
C SER A 168 4.05 -0.19 0.54
N ALA A 169 3.16 -0.63 -0.34
CA ALA A 169 3.05 -0.06 -1.66
C ALA A 169 2.68 1.43 -1.62
N LYS A 170 1.90 1.86 -0.62
CA LYS A 170 1.43 3.24 -0.55
C LYS A 170 2.54 4.25 -0.26
N ALA A 171 3.51 3.96 0.61
CA ALA A 171 4.67 4.85 0.78
C ALA A 171 5.66 4.73 -0.36
N VAL A 172 5.93 3.50 -0.84
CA VAL A 172 6.88 3.28 -1.94
C VAL A 172 6.43 4.02 -3.20
N ILE A 173 5.12 4.11 -3.45
CA ILE A 173 4.58 5.02 -4.47
C ILE A 173 4.92 6.46 -4.09
N GLY A 174 5.78 7.08 -4.90
CA GLY A 174 6.30 8.43 -4.69
C GLY A 174 7.80 8.47 -4.43
N TYR A 175 8.44 7.33 -4.13
CA TYR A 175 9.88 7.23 -3.94
C TYR A 175 10.63 7.65 -5.20
N HIS A 176 11.83 8.19 -5.01
CA HIS A 176 12.73 8.53 -6.11
C HIS A 176 13.29 7.29 -6.78
N VAL A 177 13.37 7.31 -8.11
CA VAL A 177 14.03 6.24 -8.87
C VAL A 177 15.40 6.73 -9.30
N VAL A 178 16.45 6.13 -8.76
CA VAL A 178 17.85 6.48 -9.02
C VAL A 178 18.41 5.49 -10.04
N GLY A 179 18.75 5.99 -11.22
CA GLY A 179 19.46 5.23 -12.26
C GLY A 179 20.96 5.18 -12.00
N GLN A 180 21.70 4.59 -12.94
CA GLN A 180 23.17 4.52 -12.85
C GLN A 180 23.85 5.87 -13.01
N ASP A 181 23.24 6.77 -13.79
CA ASP A 181 23.75 8.07 -14.20
C ASP A 181 23.12 9.20 -13.40
N GLU A 182 21.80 9.17 -13.21
CA GLU A 182 21.05 10.26 -12.57
C GLU A 182 19.73 9.82 -11.92
N ASN A 183 19.03 10.78 -11.30
CA ASN A 183 17.67 10.56 -10.84
C ASN A 183 16.72 10.55 -12.04
N LEU A 184 16.05 9.42 -12.25
CA LEU A 184 15.19 9.20 -13.40
C LEU A 184 13.75 9.67 -13.18
N GLY A 185 13.36 9.95 -11.92
CA GLY A 185 12.03 10.41 -11.55
C GLY A 185 11.53 9.80 -10.25
N ILE A 186 10.29 9.32 -10.26
CA ILE A 186 9.66 8.68 -9.11
C ILE A 186 8.81 7.46 -9.48
N ILE A 187 8.45 6.69 -8.46
CA ILE A 187 7.45 5.63 -8.57
C ILE A 187 6.05 6.25 -8.65
N GLY A 188 5.41 6.15 -9.81
CA GLY A 188 4.03 6.59 -10.02
C GLY A 188 2.98 5.56 -9.60
N ASP A 189 3.33 4.28 -9.67
CA ASP A 189 2.50 3.11 -9.33
C ASP A 189 3.36 1.84 -9.26
N LEU A 190 2.79 0.75 -8.76
CA LEU A 190 3.34 -0.60 -8.80
C LEU A 190 2.30 -1.52 -9.46
N ILE A 191 2.76 -2.45 -10.30
CA ILE A 191 1.89 -3.41 -10.98
C ILE A 191 2.06 -4.78 -10.32
N LEU A 192 0.96 -5.27 -9.77
CA LEU A 192 0.85 -6.57 -9.12
C LEU A 192 0.38 -7.62 -10.14
N ASP A 193 1.10 -8.72 -10.24
CA ASP A 193 0.52 -9.96 -10.74
C ASP A 193 -0.28 -10.61 -9.62
N VAL A 194 -1.60 -10.61 -9.75
CA VAL A 194 -2.51 -11.14 -8.73
C VAL A 194 -2.63 -12.66 -8.75
N ASP A 195 -2.14 -13.33 -9.80
CA ASP A 195 -2.16 -14.80 -9.85
C ASP A 195 -1.00 -15.37 -9.01
N GLU A 196 0.12 -14.65 -8.96
CA GLU A 196 1.31 -15.00 -8.17
C GLU A 196 1.45 -14.19 -6.87
N TRP A 197 0.59 -13.19 -6.66
CA TRP A 197 0.72 -12.16 -5.62
C TRP A 197 2.13 -11.55 -5.57
N LYS A 198 2.65 -11.19 -6.74
CA LYS A 198 4.01 -10.67 -6.92
C LYS A 198 3.98 -9.35 -7.67
N ILE A 199 4.69 -8.35 -7.15
CA ILE A 199 4.89 -7.10 -7.87
C ILE A 199 5.80 -7.40 -9.07
N ALA A 200 5.25 -7.23 -10.26
CA ALA A 200 5.91 -7.55 -11.52
C ALA A 200 6.60 -6.33 -12.12
N TYR A 201 6.01 -5.14 -11.95
CA TYR A 201 6.56 -3.91 -12.52
C TYR A 201 6.45 -2.73 -11.57
N LEU A 202 7.39 -1.79 -11.73
CA LEU A 202 7.37 -0.44 -11.19
C LEU A 202 7.01 0.52 -12.32
N VAL A 203 6.04 1.42 -12.09
CA VAL A 203 5.72 2.48 -13.05
C VAL A 203 6.56 3.69 -12.73
N LEU A 204 7.60 3.94 -13.54
CA LEU A 204 8.47 5.10 -13.42
C LEU A 204 7.81 6.31 -14.07
N ASP A 205 7.56 7.36 -13.29
CA ASP A 205 7.09 8.66 -13.77
C ASP A 205 8.26 9.66 -13.74
N THR A 206 8.68 10.13 -14.91
CA THR A 206 9.87 10.99 -15.01
C THR A 206 9.67 12.36 -14.39
N ARG A 207 8.42 12.79 -14.08
CA ARG A 207 8.03 14.13 -13.58
C ARG A 207 8.53 15.35 -14.38
N HIS A 208 9.40 15.18 -15.36
CA HIS A 208 9.91 16.23 -16.23
C HIS A 208 8.92 16.51 -17.37
N GLY A 209 8.44 17.75 -17.44
CA GLY A 209 7.55 18.25 -18.49
C GLY A 209 6.06 17.97 -18.25
N ILE A 210 5.21 18.71 -18.97
CA ILE A 210 3.76 18.48 -19.05
C ILE A 210 3.43 18.03 -20.48
N PRO A 211 2.84 16.84 -20.69
CA PRO A 211 2.53 15.80 -19.71
C PRO A 211 3.76 14.95 -19.34
N SER A 212 3.81 14.47 -18.10
CA SER A 212 4.88 13.58 -17.65
C SER A 212 4.87 12.25 -18.42
N ARG A 213 6.05 11.67 -18.64
CA ARG A 213 6.19 10.38 -19.33
C ARG A 213 6.29 9.27 -18.29
N LYS A 214 5.57 8.18 -18.54
CA LYS A 214 5.57 7.00 -17.68
C LYS A 214 6.12 5.79 -18.42
N TYR A 215 6.87 4.96 -17.73
CA TYR A 215 7.52 3.76 -18.27
C TYR A 215 7.29 2.58 -17.32
N LEU A 216 7.14 1.38 -17.86
CA LEU A 216 7.11 0.14 -17.08
C LEU A 216 8.54 -0.36 -16.90
N VAL A 217 8.98 -0.48 -15.67
CA VAL A 217 10.28 -1.03 -15.30
C VAL A 217 10.03 -2.40 -14.65
N ASP A 218 10.65 -3.44 -15.18
CA ASP A 218 10.60 -4.78 -14.59
C ASP A 218 11.29 -4.77 -13.21
N MET A 219 10.71 -5.45 -12.22
CA MET A 219 11.28 -5.51 -10.88
C MET A 219 12.66 -6.19 -10.84
N GLU A 220 13.07 -6.94 -11.87
CA GLU A 220 14.44 -7.46 -12.03
C GLU A 220 15.51 -6.38 -12.27
N GLN A 221 15.08 -5.19 -12.71
CA GLN A 221 15.95 -4.03 -12.88
C GLN A 221 16.22 -3.31 -11.54
N VAL A 222 15.42 -3.57 -10.51
CA VAL A 222 15.58 -2.98 -9.18
C VAL A 222 16.73 -3.66 -8.45
N LEU A 223 17.67 -2.86 -7.96
CA LEU A 223 18.85 -3.30 -7.21
C LEU A 223 18.58 -3.28 -5.71
N THR A 224 18.14 -2.13 -5.21
CA THR A 224 17.90 -1.90 -3.78
C THR A 224 16.69 -0.99 -3.62
N LEU A 225 15.95 -1.21 -2.54
CA LEU A 225 14.90 -0.30 -2.07
C LEU A 225 15.33 0.18 -0.69
N ASP A 226 15.52 1.49 -0.57
CA ASP A 226 15.90 2.12 0.69
C ASP A 226 14.78 3.04 1.17
N TRP A 227 14.06 2.54 2.18
CA TRP A 227 13.02 3.29 2.88
C TRP A 227 13.59 4.56 3.52
N SER A 228 14.83 4.52 4.02
CA SER A 228 15.40 5.60 4.83
C SER A 228 15.64 6.88 4.03
N SER A 229 15.95 6.72 2.74
CA SER A 229 16.14 7.79 1.75
C SER A 229 14.92 7.95 0.82
N SER A 230 13.87 7.14 0.99
CA SER A 230 12.69 7.11 0.13
C SER A 230 13.06 6.98 -1.35
N SER A 231 13.97 6.03 -1.65
CA SER A 231 14.50 5.82 -2.99
C SER A 231 14.62 4.35 -3.38
N VAL A 232 14.65 4.12 -4.69
CA VAL A 232 14.88 2.81 -5.31
C VAL A 232 15.97 2.96 -6.36
N GLU A 233 17.00 2.12 -6.27
CA GLU A 233 18.08 2.07 -7.24
C GLU A 233 17.74 1.07 -8.35
N VAL A 234 17.95 1.46 -9.60
CA VAL A 234 17.72 0.61 -10.77
C VAL A 234 18.95 0.54 -11.67
N LYS A 235 19.07 -0.54 -12.44
CA LYS A 235 20.16 -0.75 -13.42
C LYS A 235 20.06 0.14 -14.67
N LEU A 236 19.00 0.92 -14.81
CA LEU A 236 18.68 1.67 -16.02
C LEU A 236 19.37 3.03 -16.04
N THR A 237 19.62 3.53 -17.25
CA THR A 237 20.07 4.90 -17.53
C THR A 237 18.95 5.73 -18.16
N LEU A 238 19.15 7.06 -18.26
CA LEU A 238 18.20 7.91 -18.98
C LEU A 238 18.08 7.52 -20.47
N GLU A 239 19.18 7.10 -21.10
CA GLU A 239 19.19 6.65 -22.49
C GLU A 239 18.37 5.37 -22.72
N ASP A 240 18.36 4.46 -21.73
CA ASP A 240 17.56 3.24 -21.81
C ASP A 240 16.06 3.56 -21.77
N LEU A 241 15.65 4.50 -20.90
CA LEU A 241 14.25 4.93 -20.82
C LEU A 241 13.71 5.45 -22.15
N LEU A 242 14.52 6.15 -22.94
CA LEU A 242 14.11 6.67 -24.24
C LEU A 242 13.79 5.56 -25.26
N LYS A 243 14.32 4.35 -25.06
CA LYS A 243 14.10 3.18 -25.92
C LYS A 243 12.95 2.30 -25.43
N MET A 244 12.52 2.48 -24.18
CA MET A 244 11.49 1.66 -23.56
C MET A 244 10.08 2.02 -24.03
N ARG A 245 9.20 1.01 -24.01
CA ARG A 245 7.77 1.21 -24.23
C ARG A 245 7.19 2.10 -23.13
N ARG A 246 6.40 3.10 -23.53
CA ARG A 246 5.67 3.95 -22.60
C ARG A 246 4.54 3.17 -21.93
N TYR A 247 4.39 3.41 -20.64
CA TYR A 247 3.24 2.94 -19.86
C TYR A 247 2.00 3.78 -20.19
N TRP A 248 0.91 3.10 -20.54
CA TRP A 248 -0.42 3.69 -20.59
C TRP A 248 -1.36 2.87 -19.72
N VAL A 249 -2.12 3.56 -18.88
CA VAL A 249 -3.04 2.92 -17.92
C VAL A 249 -4.08 2.04 -18.62
N TYR A 250 -4.46 2.39 -19.86
CA TYR A 250 -5.49 1.72 -20.66
C TYR A 250 -4.94 0.65 -21.62
N ASP A 251 -3.66 0.30 -21.52
CA ASP A 251 -3.08 -0.75 -22.36
C ASP A 251 -3.76 -2.10 -22.10
N PRO A 252 -4.09 -2.89 -23.15
CA PRO A 252 -4.74 -4.18 -23.02
C PRO A 252 -3.74 -5.23 -22.54
N VAL A 253 -3.67 -5.43 -21.23
CA VAL A 253 -2.68 -6.31 -20.59
C VAL A 253 -3.26 -7.58 -20.01
N ASN A 254 -4.57 -7.61 -19.87
CA ASN A 254 -5.32 -8.75 -19.35
C ASN A 254 -6.34 -9.21 -20.40
N HIS A 255 -6.65 -10.50 -20.42
CA HIS A 255 -7.70 -11.07 -21.26
C HIS A 255 -8.48 -12.13 -20.48
N ASP A 256 -9.79 -12.24 -20.75
CA ASP A 256 -10.59 -13.35 -20.26
C ASP A 256 -10.58 -14.55 -21.23
N ALA A 257 -11.33 -15.61 -20.90
CA ALA A 257 -11.43 -16.81 -21.73
C ALA A 257 -12.08 -16.55 -23.12
N GLU A 258 -12.83 -15.46 -23.25
CA GLU A 258 -13.49 -15.03 -24.48
C GLU A 258 -12.65 -13.99 -25.25
N ASN A 259 -11.41 -13.75 -24.79
CA ASN A 259 -10.43 -12.83 -25.36
C ASN A 259 -10.88 -11.35 -25.34
N HIS A 260 -11.75 -10.97 -24.39
CA HIS A 260 -12.02 -9.57 -24.10
C HIS A 260 -10.80 -8.95 -23.43
N GLU A 261 -10.36 -7.81 -23.93
CA GLU A 261 -9.18 -7.12 -23.42
C GLU A 261 -9.53 -6.22 -22.23
N PHE A 262 -8.69 -6.24 -21.20
CA PHE A 262 -8.80 -5.39 -20.03
C PHE A 262 -7.49 -4.68 -19.70
N ASP A 263 -7.64 -3.48 -19.15
CA ASP A 263 -6.54 -2.64 -18.75
C ASP A 263 -5.95 -2.99 -17.37
N TYR A 264 -4.95 -2.24 -16.91
CA TYR A 264 -4.35 -2.41 -15.58
C TYR A 264 -5.33 -2.17 -14.42
N SER A 265 -6.44 -1.47 -14.66
CA SER A 265 -7.53 -1.30 -13.68
C SER A 265 -8.55 -2.44 -13.72
N GLY A 266 -8.38 -3.40 -14.65
CA GLY A 266 -9.34 -4.47 -14.90
C GLY A 266 -10.61 -4.02 -15.64
N LYS A 267 -10.59 -2.85 -16.28
CA LYS A 267 -11.71 -2.33 -17.06
C LYS A 267 -11.60 -2.79 -18.52
N PRO A 268 -12.73 -3.01 -19.22
CA PRO A 268 -12.71 -3.33 -20.63
C PRO A 268 -11.99 -2.24 -21.44
N CYS A 269 -11.10 -2.64 -22.34
CA CYS A 269 -10.46 -1.73 -23.27
C CYS A 269 -11.49 -1.30 -24.34
N LEU A 270 -11.61 0.01 -24.56
CA LEU A 270 -12.65 0.63 -25.41
C LEU A 270 -12.65 0.18 -26.88
N LYS A 271 -11.58 -0.48 -27.36
CA LYS A 271 -11.51 -0.95 -28.75
C LYS A 271 -12.60 -1.96 -29.08
N ASN A 272 -12.98 -2.83 -28.15
CA ASN A 272 -13.99 -3.87 -28.38
C ASN A 272 -15.43 -3.36 -28.20
N LEU A 273 -15.64 -2.32 -27.39
CA LEU A 273 -16.97 -1.72 -27.18
C LEU A 273 -17.53 -1.02 -28.43
N MET A 274 -16.68 -0.64 -29.39
CA MET A 274 -17.14 -0.05 -30.65
C MET A 274 -17.46 -1.08 -31.73
N GLU A 275 -17.00 -2.33 -31.62
CA GLU A 275 -17.35 -3.40 -32.58
C GLU A 275 -18.69 -4.08 -32.23
N GLU A 276 -19.14 -4.04 -30.97
CA GLU A 276 -20.46 -4.55 -30.58
C GLU A 276 -21.61 -3.55 -30.81
N VAL A 277 -21.30 -2.27 -31.04
CA VAL A 277 -22.29 -1.19 -31.16
C VAL A 277 -22.54 -0.78 -32.63
N PHE A 278 -21.76 -1.29 -33.59
CA PHE A 278 -21.88 -0.97 -35.02
C PHE A 278 -22.09 -2.19 -35.91
#